data_AF-Q7Z2Y2-F1
#
_entry.id   AF-Q7Z2Y2-F1
#
_cell.length_a   1.000
_cell.length_b   1.000
_cell.length_c   1.000
_cell.angle_alpha   90.00
_cell.angle_beta   90.00
_cell.angle_gamma   90.00
#
_symmetry.space_group_name_H-M   'P 1'
#
loop_
_entity.id
_entity.type
_entity.pdbx_description
1 polymer ?
#
loop_
_entity_poly.entity_id
_entity_poly.type
_entity_poly.pdbx_seq_one_letter_code
_entity_poly.pdbx_strand_id
1 'polypeptide(L)'
;GRDEEKLKYIKKYLQAVGMFRDFNDPSQDPDFTQVVELDLKTVVPCCSGPKRPQDKVAVSDMKKDFESCLGAKVGACGKRLNPL
;
A
#
# COMPACT_ATOMS: atom_id res chain seq x y z
N GLY A 1 20.77 15.38 -10.16
CA GLY A 1 20.10 15.39 -8.84
C GLY A 1 21.05 15.21 -7.66
N ARG A 2 22.12 14.41 -7.77
CA ARG A 2 23.25 14.37 -6.83
C ARG A 2 24.57 14.31 -7.57
N ASP A 3 25.64 14.72 -6.90
CA ASP A 3 27.01 14.67 -7.39
C ASP A 3 27.49 13.22 -7.61
N GLU A 4 28.25 12.96 -8.67
CA GLU A 4 28.71 11.62 -9.03
C GLU A 4 29.64 10.99 -8.00
N GLU A 5 30.53 11.77 -7.39
CA GLU A 5 31.44 11.26 -6.37
C GLU A 5 30.64 10.72 -5.18
N LYS A 6 29.55 11.43 -4.84
CA LYS A 6 28.62 11.01 -3.79
C LYS A 6 27.95 9.68 -4.10
N LEU A 7 27.49 9.49 -5.33
CA LEU A 7 26.88 8.23 -5.74
C LEU A 7 27.87 7.07 -5.66
N LYS A 8 29.12 7.29 -6.08
CA LYS A 8 30.18 6.27 -6.06
C LYS A 8 30.50 5.83 -4.63
N TYR A 9 30.75 6.76 -3.70
CA TYR A 9 31.10 6.34 -2.34
C TYR A 9 29.90 5.75 -1.59
N ILE A 10 28.67 6.24 -1.81
CA ILE A 10 27.47 5.67 -1.16
C ILE A 10 27.31 4.21 -1.56
N LYS A 11 27.39 3.90 -2.86
CA LYS A 11 27.29 2.53 -3.35
C LYS A 11 28.40 1.66 -2.77
N LYS A 12 29.65 2.12 -2.85
CA LYS A 12 30.82 1.38 -2.35
C LYS A 12 30.72 1.11 -0.85
N TYR A 13 30.30 2.09 -0.07
CA TYR A 13 30.11 1.96 1.37
C TYR A 13 29.02 0.95 1.70
N LEU A 14 27.84 1.07 1.09
CA LEU A 14 26.72 0.15 1.32
C LEU A 14 27.08 -1.30 0.94
N GLN A 15 27.85 -1.49 -0.14
CA GLN A 15 28.35 -2.82 -0.52
C GLN A 15 29.36 -3.36 0.48
N ALA A 16 30.30 -2.53 0.95
CA ALA A 16 31.32 -2.94 1.91
C ALA A 16 30.74 -3.33 3.29
N VAL A 17 29.68 -2.65 3.73
CA VAL A 17 28.99 -2.93 5.00
C VAL A 17 27.87 -3.96 4.87
N GLY A 18 27.59 -4.48 3.67
CA GLY A 18 26.54 -5.47 3.44
C GLY A 18 25.11 -4.94 3.54
N MET A 19 24.92 -3.62 3.43
CA MET A 19 23.59 -2.97 3.44
C MET A 19 23.09 -2.64 2.03
N PHE A 20 23.89 -2.88 0.99
CA PHE A 20 23.43 -2.77 -0.39
C PHE A 20 22.66 -4.01 -0.78
N ARG A 21 21.41 -3.83 -1.20
CA ARG A 21 20.46 -4.93 -1.37
C ARG A 21 20.18 -5.25 -2.82
N ASP A 22 20.23 -6.53 -3.18
CA ASP A 22 19.65 -7.04 -4.41
C ASP A 22 18.35 -7.79 -4.10
N PHE A 23 17.21 -7.24 -4.54
CA PHE A 23 15.89 -7.87 -4.34
C PHE A 23 15.59 -8.99 -5.35
N ASN A 24 16.46 -9.20 -6.35
CA ASN A 24 16.35 -10.32 -7.29
C ASN A 24 17.19 -11.53 -6.84
N ASP A 25 17.94 -11.41 -5.74
CA ASP A 25 18.78 -12.47 -5.17
C ASP A 25 18.15 -13.00 -3.87
N PRO A 26 17.37 -14.08 -3.91
CA PRO A 26 16.72 -14.64 -2.73
C PRO A 26 17.72 -15.15 -1.69
N SER A 27 18.98 -15.41 -2.07
CA SER A 27 20.00 -15.90 -1.13
C SER A 27 20.38 -14.84 -0.09
N GLN A 28 20.07 -13.58 -0.35
CA GLN A 28 20.32 -12.52 0.60
C GLN A 28 19.17 -12.40 1.62
N ASP A 29 17.98 -12.96 1.37
CA ASP A 29 16.74 -12.67 2.12
C ASP A 29 16.89 -12.88 3.63
N PRO A 30 16.57 -11.86 4.47
CA PRO A 30 16.68 -12.02 5.92
C PRO A 30 15.67 -13.02 6.47
N ASP A 31 16.03 -13.65 7.59
CA ASP A 31 15.10 -14.47 8.37
C ASP A 31 14.13 -13.57 9.15
N PHE A 32 12.96 -13.31 8.57
CA PHE A 32 11.89 -12.55 9.22
C PHE A 32 11.04 -13.43 10.13
N THR A 33 10.50 -12.86 11.21
CA THR A 33 9.54 -13.56 12.08
C THR A 33 8.27 -13.99 11.34
N GLN A 34 7.84 -13.19 10.36
CA GLN A 34 6.66 -13.46 9.55
C GLN A 34 6.84 -12.83 8.16
N VAL A 35 6.45 -13.56 7.12
CA VAL A 35 6.49 -13.10 5.73
C VAL A 35 5.04 -12.92 5.26
N VAL A 36 4.74 -11.75 4.70
CA VAL A 36 3.44 -11.44 4.08
C VAL A 36 3.71 -10.98 2.65
N GLU A 37 2.99 -11.56 1.70
CA GLU A 37 3.20 -11.32 0.28
C GLU A 37 2.08 -10.47 -0.33
N LEU A 38 2.42 -9.71 -1.36
CA LEU A 38 1.49 -8.92 -2.16
C LEU A 38 1.84 -9.07 -3.64
N ASP A 39 1.01 -9.80 -4.40
CA ASP A 39 1.13 -9.84 -5.85
C ASP A 39 0.64 -8.52 -6.46
N LEU A 40 1.57 -7.78 -7.07
CA LEU A 40 1.30 -6.50 -7.71
C LEU A 40 0.28 -6.59 -8.86
N LYS A 41 0.09 -7.78 -9.48
CA LYS A 41 -0.94 -7.97 -10.52
C LYS A 41 -2.37 -7.90 -9.97
N THR A 42 -2.54 -8.18 -8.68
CA THR A 42 -3.86 -8.13 -8.02
C THR A 42 -4.26 -6.72 -7.60
N VAL A 43 -3.35 -5.75 -7.74
CA VAL A 43 -3.59 -4.36 -7.36
C VAL A 43 -4.54 -3.70 -8.36
N VAL A 44 -5.61 -3.08 -7.84
CA VAL A 44 -6.58 -2.31 -8.61
C VAL A 44 -6.60 -0.86 -8.13
N PRO A 45 -6.89 0.12 -9.01
CA PRO A 45 -7.15 1.48 -8.59
C PRO A 45 -8.26 1.51 -7.55
N CYS A 46 -7.99 2.15 -6.40
CA CYS A 46 -8.91 2.21 -5.28
C CYS A 46 -8.93 3.59 -4.65
N CYS A 47 -10.04 3.91 -4.00
CA CYS A 47 -10.18 5.02 -3.07
C CYS A 47 -10.31 4.45 -1.64
N SER A 48 -9.94 5.23 -0.63
CA SER A 48 -10.14 4.85 0.77
C SER A 48 -11.28 5.65 1.38
N GLY A 49 -12.23 5.01 2.05
CA GLY A 49 -13.33 5.71 2.71
C GLY A 49 -14.60 4.88 2.92
N PRO A 50 -15.68 5.50 3.42
CA PRO A 50 -15.88 6.95 3.57
C PRO A 50 -15.36 7.54 4.90
N LYS A 51 -14.90 6.73 5.87
CA LYS A 51 -14.51 7.22 7.22
C LYS A 51 -13.13 6.78 7.70
N ARG A 52 -12.57 5.66 7.24
CA ARG A 52 -11.26 5.19 7.71
C ARG A 52 -10.28 4.96 6.54
N PRO A 53 -8.98 5.25 6.69
CA PRO A 53 -8.00 5.07 5.62
C PRO A 53 -7.82 3.62 5.13
N GLN A 54 -8.07 2.65 6.01
CA GLN A 54 -7.97 1.22 5.71
C GLN A 54 -9.18 0.65 4.96
N ASP A 55 -10.27 1.42 4.81
CA ASP A 55 -11.46 0.97 4.09
C ASP A 55 -11.23 1.13 2.58
N LYS A 56 -10.65 0.11 1.95
CA LYS A 56 -10.34 0.10 0.50
C LYS A 56 -11.60 -0.16 -0.32
N VAL A 57 -11.93 0.77 -1.22
CA VAL A 57 -13.03 0.65 -2.19
C VAL A 57 -12.43 0.71 -3.59
N ALA A 58 -12.64 -0.33 -4.40
CA ALA A 58 -12.21 -0.29 -5.81
C ALA A 58 -12.93 0.83 -6.54
N VAL A 59 -12.23 1.56 -7.42
CA VAL A 59 -12.83 2.70 -8.15
C VAL A 59 -14.05 2.27 -8.97
N SER A 60 -14.02 1.05 -9.52
CA SER A 60 -15.15 0.42 -10.21
C SER A 60 -16.41 0.28 -9.35
N ASP A 61 -16.26 0.13 -8.04
CA ASP A 61 -17.34 -0.14 -7.10
C ASP A 61 -17.74 1.09 -6.27
N MET A 62 -17.02 2.22 -6.44
CA MET A 62 -17.20 3.43 -5.64
C MET A 62 -18.65 3.94 -5.60
N LYS A 63 -19.36 3.91 -6.74
CA LYS A 63 -20.77 4.33 -6.79
C LYS A 63 -21.66 3.43 -5.94
N LYS A 64 -21.50 2.11 -6.09
CA LYS A 64 -22.29 1.11 -5.37
C LYS A 64 -22.01 1.15 -3.87
N ASP A 65 -20.74 1.29 -3.50
CA ASP A 65 -20.30 1.40 -2.12
C ASP A 65 -20.89 2.62 -1.44
N PHE A 66 -20.84 3.78 -2.10
CA PHE A 66 -21.42 5.02 -1.58
C PHE A 66 -22.95 4.91 -1.41
N GLU A 67 -23.67 4.38 -2.39
CA GLU A 67 -25.13 4.17 -2.32
C GLU A 67 -25.50 3.24 -1.15
N SER A 68 -24.75 2.16 -0.95
CA SER A 68 -24.93 1.24 0.19
C SER A 68 -24.69 1.94 1.54
N CYS A 69 -23.64 2.76 1.59
CA CYS A 69 -23.28 3.56 2.76
C CYS A 69 -24.37 4.58 3.17
N LEU A 70 -25.21 5.07 2.24
CA LEU A 70 -26.27 6.04 2.57
C LEU A 70 -27.39 5.44 3.44
N GLY A 71 -27.83 4.21 3.13
CA GLY A 71 -28.91 3.52 3.83
C GLY A 71 -28.46 2.68 5.04
N ALA A 72 -27.16 2.40 5.15
CA ALA A 72 -26.62 1.59 6.24
C ALA A 72 -26.69 2.31 7.60
N LYS A 73 -26.88 1.52 8.67
CA LYS A 73 -26.83 1.99 10.08
C LYS A 73 -25.51 2.71 10.33
N VAL A 74 -25.55 3.83 11.04
CA VAL A 74 -24.36 4.66 11.31
C VAL A 74 -23.20 3.80 11.80
N GLY A 75 -22.10 3.82 11.05
CA GLY A 75 -20.92 2.98 11.27
C GLY A 75 -19.79 3.34 10.31
N ALA A 76 -18.82 2.45 10.09
CA ALA A 76 -17.67 2.71 9.21
C ALA A 76 -18.07 3.09 7.77
N CYS A 77 -19.11 2.43 7.22
CA CYS A 77 -19.72 2.78 5.94
C CYS A 77 -21.09 3.49 6.10
N GLY A 78 -21.87 3.26 7.17
CA GLY A 78 -23.21 3.86 7.26
C GLY A 78 -23.28 5.34 7.62
N LYS A 79 -24.11 6.09 6.89
CA LYS A 79 -24.49 7.49 7.14
C LYS A 79 -25.94 7.68 7.63
N ARG A 80 -26.77 6.63 7.59
CA ARG A 80 -28.19 6.59 8.03
C ARG A 80 -28.96 7.89 7.72
N LEU A 81 -29.07 8.20 6.42
CA LEU A 81 -29.96 9.26 5.93
C LEU A 81 -31.37 8.69 5.76
N ASN A 82 -32.38 9.32 6.37
CA ASN A 82 -33.77 8.96 6.14
C ASN A 82 -34.17 9.38 4.70
N PRO A 83 -34.91 8.55 3.94
CA PRO A 83 -35.50 9.00 2.68
C PRO A 83 -36.45 10.18 2.97
N LEU A 84 -36.39 11.22 2.12
CA LEU A 84 -37.34 12.33 2.11
C LEU A 84 -38.76 11.84 1.80
#